data_AF-A0A177NFF5-F1
#
_entry.id   AF-A0A177NFF5-F1
#
_cell.length_a   1.000
_cell.length_b   1.000
_cell.length_c   1.000
_cell.angle_alpha   90.00
_cell.angle_beta   90.00
_cell.angle_gamma   90.00
#
_symmetry.space_group_name_H-M   'P 1'
#
loop_
_entity.id
_entity.type
_entity.pdbx_description
1 polymer ?
#
loop_
_entity_poly.entity_id
_entity_poly.type
_entity_poly.pdbx_seq_one_letter_code
_entity_poly.pdbx_strand_id
1 'polypeptide(L)'
;MNAGVLSCTLPLPTNYRLLDILSFHARDALAVAETVQANQLRKGIVWHGLPACLTLRFLPMAAEIELSIDQTSASLDVDKLSGLAARMLGLNQPVELVMHRALLAVPEFERTSIFISITVLFRSAVGK
;
A
#
# COMPACT_ATOMS: atom_id res chain seq x y z
N MET A 1 -25.58 6.61 15.74
CA MET A 1 -25.03 5.91 14.55
C MET A 1 -24.18 4.77 15.09
N ASN A 2 -24.63 3.52 14.95
CA ASN A 2 -23.84 2.38 15.40
C ASN A 2 -22.93 1.96 14.25
N ALA A 3 -21.64 2.28 14.36
CA ALA A 3 -20.63 1.85 13.41
C ALA A 3 -20.14 0.45 13.78
N GLY A 4 -20.00 -0.43 12.78
CA GLY A 4 -19.28 -1.69 12.95
C GLY A 4 -17.78 -1.45 12.77
N VAL A 5 -16.95 -1.94 13.70
CA VAL A 5 -15.48 -1.79 13.60
C VAL A 5 -14.84 -3.17 13.46
N LEU A 6 -13.99 -3.32 12.45
CA LEU A 6 -13.09 -4.45 12.27
C LEU A 6 -11.65 -4.01 12.41
N SER A 7 -10.79 -4.87 12.96
CA SER A 7 -9.36 -4.63 13.01
C SER A 7 -8.55 -5.90 12.80
N CYS A 8 -7.36 -5.73 12.21
CA CYS A 8 -6.34 -6.78 12.13
C CYS A 8 -4.95 -6.15 12.04
N THR A 9 -3.92 -6.96 12.29
CA THR A 9 -2.53 -6.54 12.14
C THR A 9 -1.85 -7.44 11.12
N LEU A 10 -1.11 -6.82 10.19
CA LEU A 10 -0.32 -7.54 9.19
C LEU A 10 1.18 -7.30 9.44
N PRO A 11 2.02 -8.33 9.40
CA PRO A 11 3.46 -8.16 9.42
C PRO A 11 3.93 -7.48 8.14
N LEU A 12 4.90 -6.57 8.26
CA LEU A 12 5.56 -5.94 7.13
C LEU A 12 6.97 -6.51 6.95
N PRO A 13 7.44 -6.71 5.71
CA PRO A 13 8.82 -7.06 5.43
C PRO A 13 9.81 -6.03 6.01
N THR A 14 11.00 -6.47 6.40
CA THR A 14 12.06 -5.59 6.94
C THR A 14 12.47 -4.48 5.96
N ASN A 15 12.34 -4.72 4.66
CA ASN A 15 12.65 -3.78 3.59
C ASN A 15 11.40 -3.09 3.00
N TYR A 16 10.28 -3.08 3.73
CA TYR A 16 9.05 -2.45 3.25
C TYR A 16 9.25 -0.94 3.04
N ARG A 17 9.10 -0.49 1.79
CA ARG A 17 9.33 0.90 1.39
C ARG A 17 8.10 1.76 1.70
N LEU A 18 7.84 2.00 2.99
CA LEU A 18 6.68 2.75 3.45
C LEU A 18 6.52 4.11 2.74
N LEU A 19 7.61 4.87 2.61
CA LEU A 19 7.59 6.19 2.00
C LEU A 19 7.13 6.15 0.54
N ASP A 20 7.49 5.11 -0.22
CA ASP A 20 7.03 4.95 -1.60
C ASP A 20 5.52 4.72 -1.66
N ILE A 21 5.00 3.87 -0.77
CA ILE A 21 3.57 3.56 -0.65
C ILE A 21 2.79 4.83 -0.28
N LEU A 22 3.23 5.55 0.75
CA LEU A 22 2.58 6.81 1.15
C LEU A 22 2.65 7.85 0.03
N SER A 23 3.78 7.98 -0.68
CA SER A 23 3.94 8.91 -1.79
C SER A 23 3.06 8.55 -2.99
N PHE A 24 2.76 7.27 -3.19
CA PHE A 24 1.80 6.83 -4.21
C PHE A 24 0.37 7.27 -3.87
N HIS A 25 -0.02 7.14 -2.60
CA HIS A 25 -1.35 7.53 -2.11
C HIS A 25 -1.53 9.05 -1.94
N ALA A 26 -0.44 9.78 -1.66
CA ALA A 26 -0.46 11.24 -1.52
C ALA A 26 -0.72 12.00 -2.84
N ARG A 27 -0.93 11.27 -3.95
CA ARG A 27 -1.30 11.85 -5.25
C ARG A 27 -2.72 12.41 -5.27
N ASP A 28 -3.59 11.99 -4.35
CA ASP A 28 -4.87 12.67 -4.11
C ASP A 28 -4.64 13.98 -3.34
N ALA A 29 -4.24 15.03 -4.06
CA ALA A 29 -3.90 16.33 -3.49
C ALA A 29 -5.08 17.02 -2.80
N LEU A 30 -6.32 16.67 -3.15
CA LEU A 30 -7.52 17.23 -2.55
C LEU A 30 -8.02 16.41 -1.35
N ALA A 31 -7.39 15.27 -1.08
CA ALA A 31 -7.71 14.34 -0.01
C ALA A 31 -9.20 13.91 0.06
N VAL A 32 -9.86 13.86 -1.10
CA VAL A 32 -11.30 13.62 -1.19
C VAL A 32 -11.62 12.14 -0.96
N ALA A 33 -10.76 11.25 -1.46
CA ALA A 33 -10.91 9.81 -1.30
C ALA A 33 -9.89 9.23 -0.31
N GLU A 34 -8.72 9.84 -0.21
CA GLU A 34 -7.58 9.34 0.57
C GLU A 34 -6.89 10.46 1.35
N THR A 35 -6.58 10.23 2.63
CA THR A 35 -5.77 11.14 3.44
C THR A 35 -4.50 10.45 3.88
N VAL A 36 -3.36 11.02 3.55
CA VAL A 36 -2.04 10.55 3.98
C VAL A 36 -1.49 11.46 5.08
N GLN A 37 -1.07 10.86 6.18
CA GLN A 37 -0.28 11.47 7.24
C GLN A 37 1.04 10.70 7.40
N ALA A 38 1.95 11.19 8.25
CA ALA A 38 3.32 10.69 8.37
C ALA A 38 3.46 9.16 8.48
N ASN A 39 2.57 8.50 9.24
CA ASN A 39 2.54 7.04 9.41
C ASN A 39 1.12 6.47 9.31
N GLN A 40 0.19 7.20 8.70
CA GLN A 40 -1.20 6.79 8.59
C GLN A 40 -1.75 7.05 7.20
N LEU A 41 -2.52 6.10 6.70
CA LEU A 41 -3.31 6.25 5.49
C LEU A 41 -4.77 5.98 5.81
N ARG A 42 -5.64 6.93 5.46
CA ARG A 42 -7.09 6.79 5.53
C ARG A 42 -7.66 6.77 4.13
N LYS A 43 -8.59 5.86 3.86
CA LYS A 43 -9.25 5.74 2.55
C LYS A 43 -10.73 5.42 2.71
N GLY A 44 -11.58 6.17 2.01
CA GLY A 44 -12.99 5.81 1.84
C GLY A 44 -13.11 4.61 0.89
N ILE A 45 -13.81 3.55 1.31
CA ILE A 45 -14.08 2.37 0.50
C ILE A 45 -15.54 1.96 0.57
N VAL A 46 -15.97 1.14 -0.39
CA VAL A 46 -17.26 0.43 -0.33
C VAL A 46 -17.00 -0.99 0.18
N TRP A 47 -17.52 -1.33 1.35
CA TRP A 47 -17.42 -2.64 1.99
C TRP A 47 -18.77 -3.35 1.98
N HIS A 48 -18.91 -4.42 1.21
CA HIS A 48 -20.19 -5.14 1.04
C HIS A 48 -21.39 -4.22 0.68
N GLY A 49 -21.14 -3.21 -0.16
CA GLY A 49 -22.16 -2.24 -0.58
C GLY A 49 -22.42 -1.11 0.42
N LEU A 50 -21.72 -1.10 1.56
CA LEU A 50 -21.81 -0.06 2.58
C LEU A 50 -20.59 0.86 2.54
N PRO A 51 -20.77 2.18 2.73
CA PRO A 51 -19.64 3.07 2.90
C PRO A 51 -18.87 2.70 4.17
N ALA A 52 -17.55 2.68 4.04
CA ALA A 52 -16.65 2.38 5.13
C ALA A 52 -15.36 3.20 5.02
N CYS A 53 -14.73 3.46 6.16
CA CYS A 53 -13.46 4.15 6.27
C CYS A 53 -12.38 3.14 6.68
N LEU A 54 -11.43 2.90 5.78
CA LEU A 54 -10.23 2.12 6.05
C LEU A 54 -9.16 3.03 6.64
N THR A 55 -8.55 2.61 7.74
CA THR A 55 -7.42 3.28 8.38
C THR A 55 -6.26 2.29 8.49
N LEU A 56 -5.09 2.69 8.03
CA LEU A 56 -3.85 1.93 8.11
C LEU A 56 -2.87 2.73 8.97
N ARG A 57 -2.37 2.15 10.04
CA ARG A 57 -1.31 2.73 10.89
C ARG A 57 -0.05 1.91 10.73
N PHE A 58 1.04 2.56 10.33
CA PHE A 58 2.30 1.91 10.05
C PHE A 58 3.19 1.93 11.30
N LEU A 59 3.60 0.74 11.72
CA LEU A 59 4.60 0.46 12.74
C LEU A 59 5.89 -0.03 12.05
N PRO A 60 7.05 -0.06 12.74
CA PRO A 60 8.33 -0.43 12.12
C PRO A 60 8.34 -1.78 11.39
N MET A 61 7.57 -2.77 11.85
CA MET A 61 7.53 -4.12 11.28
C MET A 61 6.10 -4.65 11.07
N ALA A 62 5.10 -3.78 11.16
CA ALA A 62 3.71 -4.18 11.05
C ALA A 62 2.84 -3.01 10.56
N ALA A 63 1.68 -3.34 10.00
CA ALA A 63 0.60 -2.40 9.76
C ALA A 63 -0.60 -2.82 10.60
N GLU A 64 -1.14 -1.89 11.38
CA GLU A 64 -2.45 -2.05 11.99
C GLU A 64 -3.50 -1.56 11.01
N ILE A 65 -4.56 -2.33 10.85
CA ILE A 65 -5.64 -2.06 9.93
C ILE A 65 -6.93 -1.99 10.71
N GLU A 66 -7.71 -0.97 10.42
CA GLU A 66 -9.01 -0.73 11.02
C GLU A 66 -10.01 -0.35 9.93
N LEU A 67 -11.18 -0.94 9.97
CA LEU A 67 -12.28 -0.62 9.08
C LEU A 67 -13.48 -0.21 9.92
N SER A 68 -13.87 1.06 9.80
CA SER A 68 -15.10 1.59 10.39
C SER A 68 -16.20 1.58 9.33
N ILE A 69 -17.30 0.90 9.60
CA ILE A 69 -18.43 0.73 8.69
C ILE A 69 -19.61 1.47 9.30
N ASP A 70 -20.25 2.35 8.54
CA ASP A 70 -21.30 3.24 9.07
C ASP A 70 -22.53 2.49 9.62
N GLN A 71 -22.67 1.21 9.29
CA GLN A 71 -23.76 0.34 9.74
C GLN A 71 -23.22 -0.94 10.40
N THR A 72 -23.71 -1.25 11.60
CA THR A 72 -23.35 -2.47 12.36
C THR A 72 -23.75 -3.79 11.68
N SER A 73 -24.67 -3.77 10.71
CA SER A 73 -25.17 -5.00 10.06
C SER A 73 -24.22 -5.61 9.03
N ALA A 74 -23.06 -5.00 8.80
CA ALA A 74 -22.07 -5.52 7.87
C ALA A 74 -21.45 -6.83 8.39
N SER A 75 -21.19 -7.79 7.51
CA SER A 75 -20.46 -9.00 7.87
C SER A 75 -19.06 -8.64 8.36
N LEU A 76 -18.80 -8.95 9.63
CA LEU A 76 -17.54 -8.71 10.31
C LEU A 76 -16.55 -9.84 9.97
N ASP A 77 -15.94 -9.77 8.79
CA ASP A 77 -15.01 -10.78 8.27
C ASP A 77 -13.58 -10.24 8.24
N VAL A 78 -12.82 -10.61 9.28
CA VAL A 78 -11.43 -10.16 9.49
C VAL A 78 -10.48 -10.71 8.42
N ASP A 79 -10.75 -11.90 7.88
CA ASP A 79 -9.91 -12.52 6.84
C ASP A 79 -10.05 -11.80 5.49
N LYS A 80 -11.26 -11.33 5.16
CA LYS A 80 -11.44 -10.45 4.00
C LYS A 80 -10.76 -9.11 4.19
N LEU A 81 -10.79 -8.56 5.41
CA LEU A 81 -10.12 -7.29 5.72
C LEU A 81 -8.60 -7.44 5.56
N SER A 82 -8.02 -8.50 6.13
CA SER A 82 -6.59 -8.79 6.03
C SER A 82 -6.17 -9.02 4.58
N GLY A 83 -6.95 -9.74 3.78
CA GLY A 83 -6.71 -9.94 2.34
C GLY A 83 -6.87 -8.67 1.49
N LEU A 84 -7.78 -7.76 1.85
CA LEU A 84 -7.88 -6.43 1.22
C LEU A 84 -6.65 -5.58 1.54
N ALA A 85 -6.28 -5.50 2.82
CA ALA A 85 -5.12 -4.74 3.26
C ALA A 85 -3.82 -5.26 2.65
N ALA A 86 -3.60 -6.58 2.63
CA ALA A 86 -2.42 -7.18 2.02
C ALA A 86 -2.28 -6.84 0.53
N ARG A 87 -3.39 -6.78 -0.22
CA ARG A 87 -3.39 -6.35 -1.63
C ARG A 87 -3.07 -4.87 -1.78
N MET A 88 -3.67 -4.01 -0.94
CA MET A 88 -3.44 -2.56 -0.95
C MET A 88 -2.00 -2.21 -0.59
N LEU A 89 -1.40 -2.95 0.34
CA LEU A 89 0.00 -2.82 0.74
C LEU A 89 0.98 -3.54 -0.22
N GLY A 90 0.48 -4.19 -1.28
CA GLY A 90 1.32 -4.90 -2.25
C GLY A 90 2.00 -6.16 -1.71
N LEU A 91 1.63 -6.66 -0.52
CA LEU A 91 2.27 -7.80 0.15
C LEU A 91 2.05 -9.14 -0.59
N ASN A 92 0.96 -9.24 -1.36
CA ASN A 92 0.63 -10.44 -2.14
C ASN A 92 1.04 -10.33 -3.62
N GLN A 93 1.82 -9.31 -4.00
CA GLN A 93 2.38 -9.22 -5.34
C GLN A 93 3.76 -9.88 -5.35
N PRO A 94 4.02 -10.87 -6.22
CA PRO A 94 5.38 -11.38 -6.40
C PRO A 94 6.19 -10.32 -7.17
N VAL A 95 6.61 -9.26 -6.47
CA VAL A 95 7.35 -8.13 -7.05
C VAL A 95 8.62 -8.61 -7.73
N GLU A 96 9.30 -9.62 -7.17
CA GLU A 96 10.48 -10.25 -7.77
C GLU A 96 10.19 -10.85 -9.15
N LEU A 97 9.01 -11.45 -9.34
CA LEU A 97 8.63 -12.06 -10.62
C LEU A 97 8.29 -11.01 -11.68
N VAL A 98 7.68 -9.89 -11.28
CA VAL A 98 7.39 -8.76 -12.16
C VAL A 98 8.69 -8.06 -12.58
N MET A 99 9.63 -7.86 -11.64
CA MET A 99 10.95 -7.27 -11.90
C MET A 99 11.78 -8.15 -12.84
N HIS A 100 11.79 -9.48 -12.63
CA HIS A 100 12.49 -10.43 -13.48
C HIS A 100 11.95 -10.45 -14.91
N ARG A 101 10.62 -10.36 -15.10
CA ARG A 101 10.03 -10.28 -16.46
C ARG A 101 10.27 -8.94 -17.15
N ALA A 102 10.29 -7.83 -16.40
CA ALA A 102 10.62 -6.53 -16.97
C ALA A 102 12.07 -6.47 -17.48
N LEU A 103 13.02 -7.08 -16.77
CA LEU A 103 14.42 -7.18 -17.21
C LEU A 103 14.60 -8.04 -18.46
N LEU A 104 13.78 -9.08 -18.64
CA LEU A 104 13.83 -9.97 -19.80
C LEU A 104 13.07 -9.44 -21.04
N ALA A 105 12.19 -8.45 -20.87
CA ALA A 105 11.40 -7.87 -21.96
C ALA A 105 12.07 -6.66 -22.65
N VAL A 106 13.25 -6.23 -22.18
CA VAL A 106 14.01 -5.13 -22.78
C VAL A 106 14.95 -5.67 -23.87
N PRO A 107 14.84 -5.21 -25.14
CA PRO A 107 15.78 -5.62 -26.19
C PRO A 107 17.20 -5.19 -25.85
N GLU A 108 18.17 -6.05 -26.18
CA GLU A 108 19.58 -6.02 -25.75
C GLU A 108 20.30 -4.68 -25.98
N PHE A 109 19.85 -3.90 -26.97
CA PHE A 109 20.43 -2.61 -27.35
C PHE A 109 20.10 -1.46 -26.40
N GLU A 110 19.07 -1.59 -25.54
CA GLU A 110 18.71 -0.57 -24.55
C GLU A 110 19.17 -0.90 -23.12
N ARG A 111 19.86 -2.03 -22.92
CA ARG A 111 20.33 -2.44 -21.58
C ARG A 111 21.31 -1.44 -20.98
N THR A 112 22.16 -0.78 -21.78
CA THR A 112 23.13 0.19 -21.27
C THR A 112 22.46 1.52 -20.87
N SER A 113 21.39 1.92 -21.55
CA SER A 113 20.71 3.19 -21.28
C SER A 113 19.76 3.10 -20.07
N ILE A 114 19.07 1.96 -19.91
CA ILE A 114 18.20 1.71 -18.75
C ILE A 114 19.01 1.39 -17.48
N PHE A 115 20.19 0.77 -17.59
CA PHE A 115 21.07 0.61 -16.43
C PHE A 115 21.54 1.94 -15.87
N ILE A 116 21.77 2.95 -16.72
CA ILE A 116 22.19 4.29 -16.28
C ILE A 116 21.01 5.00 -15.58
N SER A 117 19.77 4.91 -16.06
CA SER A 117 18.63 5.54 -15.37
C SER A 117 18.27 4.87 -14.04
N ILE A 118 18.34 3.54 -13.93
CA ILE A 118 18.09 2.84 -12.65
C ILE A 118 19.25 3.03 -11.67
N THR A 119 20.51 3.09 -12.15
CA THR A 119 21.68 3.35 -11.30
C THR A 119 21.75 4.80 -10.83
N VAL A 120 21.34 5.79 -11.65
CA VAL A 120 21.31 7.21 -11.26
C VAL A 120 20.23 7.47 -10.20
N LEU A 121 19.10 6.76 -10.23
CA LEU A 121 18.08 6.84 -9.16
C LEU A 121 18.58 6.28 -7.82
N PHE A 122 19.52 5.33 -7.83
CA PHE A 122 20.10 4.75 -6.62
C PHE A 122 21.36 5.47 -6.12
N ARG A 123 22.16 6.12 -6.98
CA ARG A 123 23.37 6.84 -6.56
C ARG A 123 23.11 8.22 -5.96
N SER A 124 21.94 8.83 -6.21
CA SER A 124 21.60 10.12 -5.61
C SER A 124 21.17 10.05 -4.13
N ALA A 125 21.03 8.84 -3.56
CA ALA A 125 20.69 8.62 -2.15
C ALA A 125 21.93 8.34 -1.25
N VAL A 126 23.15 8.34 -1.81
CA VAL A 126 24.40 8.27 -1.05
C VAL A 126 25.28 9.44 -1.48
N GLY A 127 24.99 10.63 -0.94
CA GLY A 127 25.81 11.80 -1.24
C GLY A 127 25.23 13.14 -0.81
N LYS A 128 25.07 13.35 0.50
CA LYS A 128 25.73 14.43 1.26
C LYS A 128 25.32 14.36 2.72
#